data_AF-A0A1H4MF24-F1
#
_entry.id   AF-A0A1H4MF24-F1
#
_cell.length_a   1.000
_cell.length_b   1.000
_cell.length_c   1.000
_cell.angle_alpha   90.00
_cell.angle_beta   90.00
_cell.angle_gamma   90.00
#
_symmetry.space_group_name_H-M   'P 1'
#
loop_
_entity.id
_entity.type
_entity.pdbx_description
1 polymer ?
#
loop_
_entity_poly.entity_id
_entity_poly.type
_entity_poly.pdbx_seq_one_letter_code
_entity_poly.pdbx_strand_id
1 'polypeptide(L)' 'MIDHPNAKSSSTMKIVESDGLKTVIVVDTDLKLNRDDPGYDGVKLQSLRDACKNYVAAHHGQIDRYSIRSWN' A
#
# COMPACT_ATOMS: atom_id res chain seq x y z
N MET A 1 6.56 -9.21 -2.32
CA MET A 1 6.42 -7.93 -3.05
C MET A 1 5.02 -7.89 -3.65
N ILE A 2 4.34 -6.74 -3.63
CA ILE A 2 3.00 -6.61 -4.21
C ILE A 2 3.15 -6.44 -5.72
N ASP A 3 2.78 -7.47 -6.47
CA ASP A 3 2.81 -7.47 -7.94
C ASP A 3 1.52 -6.86 -8.49
N HIS A 4 1.57 -5.59 -8.85
CA HIS A 4 0.42 -4.85 -9.38
C HIS A 4 0.89 -3.74 -10.33
N PRO A 5 0.21 -3.51 -11.47
CA PRO A 5 0.64 -2.53 -12.48
C PRO A 5 0.72 -1.08 -11.97
N ASN A 6 0.05 -0.79 -10.86
CA ASN A 6 0.04 0.51 -10.22
C ASN A 6 0.95 0.63 -8.97
N ALA A 7 1.64 -0.45 -8.59
CA ALA A 7 2.66 -0.42 -7.55
C ALA A 7 4.03 -0.18 -8.20
N LYS A 8 4.66 0.97 -7.92
CA LYS A 8 6.00 1.29 -8.43
C LYS A 8 7.09 0.66 -7.57
N SER A 9 6.91 0.74 -6.26
CA SER A 9 7.80 0.12 -5.28
C SER A 9 7.01 -0.31 -4.06
N SER A 10 7.57 -1.25 -3.32
CA SER A 10 7.08 -1.58 -2.00
C SER A 10 8.25 -1.75 -1.04
N SER A 11 8.11 -1.22 0.17
CA SER A 11 9.07 -1.37 1.26
C SER A 11 8.35 -1.80 2.53
N THR A 12 9.06 -2.50 3.43
CA THR A 12 8.50 -2.88 4.73
C THR A 12 9.09 -1.97 5.79
N MET A 13 8.24 -1.33 6.59
CA MET A 13 8.62 -0.47 7.70
C MET A 13 8.10 -1.06 9.01
N LYS A 14 8.93 -1.03 10.06
CA LYS A 14 8.46 -1.32 11.42
C LYS A 14 8.14 0.00 12.12
N ILE A 15 6.92 0.12 12.64
CA ILE A 15 6.40 1.32 13.29
C ILE A 15 6.05 0.93 14.73
N VAL A 16 6.47 1.74 15.69
CA VAL A 16 6.05 1.57 17.09
C VAL A 16 4.74 2.32 17.26
N GLU A 17 3.68 1.60 17.59
CA GLU A 17 2.36 2.12 17.92
C GLU A 17 2.06 1.88 19.41
N SER A 18 0.98 2.45 19.92
CA SER A 18 0.61 2.34 21.34
C SER A 18 0.38 0.90 21.81
N ASP A 19 0.04 -0.01 20.89
CA ASP A 19 -0.20 -1.43 21.13
C ASP A 19 0.99 -2.33 20.76
N GLY A 20 2.14 -1.75 20.40
CA GLY A 20 3.39 -2.46 20.15
C GLY A 20 4.01 -2.18 18.77
N LEU A 21 4.96 -3.03 18.39
CA LEU A 21 5.65 -2.93 17.10
C LEU A 21 4.78 -3.52 15.98
N LYS A 22 4.46 -2.70 14.98
CA LYS A 22 3.73 -3.10 13.77
C LYS A 22 4.66 -3.14 12.58
N THR A 23 4.53 -4.17 11.77
CA THR A 23 5.18 -4.30 10.47
C THR A 23 4.20 -3.87 9.39
N VAL A 24 4.52 -2.78 8.70
CA VAL A 24 3.68 -2.17 7.68
C VAL A 24 4.36 -2.28 6.32
N ILE A 25 3.66 -2.77 5.32
CA ILE A 25 4.10 -2.65 3.93
C ILE A 25 3.66 -1.31 3.36
N VAL A 26 4.61 -0.51 2.92
CA VAL A 26 4.39 0.77 2.23
C VAL A 26 4.51 0.51 0.73
N VAL A 27 3.49 0.91 -0.02
CA VAL A 27 3.44 0.78 -1.48
C VAL A 27 3.42 2.16 -2.08
N ASP A 28 4.44 2.46 -2.88
CA ASP A 28 4.50 3.72 -3.61
C ASP A 28 3.85 3.56 -4.97
N THR A 29 3.09 4.58 -5.38
CA THR A 29 2.32 4.58 -6.61
C THR A 29 2.61 5.81 -7.46
N ASP A 30 2.04 5.84 -8.66
CA ASP A 30 1.99 7.06 -9.47
C ASP A 30 1.12 8.17 -8.82
N LEU A 31 1.43 9.42 -9.15
CA LEU A 31 0.67 10.61 -8.75
C LEU A 31 -0.79 10.57 -9.21
N LYS A 32 -1.06 9.94 -10.36
CA LYS A 32 -2.42 9.77 -10.89
C LYS A 32 -3.33 8.92 -10.01
N LEU A 33 -2.82 8.32 -8.94
CA LEU A 33 -3.62 7.62 -7.94
C LEU A 33 -3.82 8.44 -6.66
N ASN A 34 -3.24 9.64 -6.60
CA ASN A 34 -3.64 10.66 -5.65
C ASN A 34 -5.03 11.19 -6.04
N ARG A 35 -5.93 11.30 -5.06
CA ARG A 35 -7.30 11.80 -5.27
C ARG A 35 -7.33 13.25 -5.75
N ASP A 36 -6.28 14.02 -5.42
CA ASP A 36 -6.17 15.43 -5.79
C ASP A 36 -5.61 15.63 -7.23
N ASP A 37 -5.17 14.56 -7.90
CA ASP A 37 -4.67 14.62 -9.28
C ASP A 37 -5.85 14.69 -10.28
N PRO A 38 -5.81 15.56 -11.30
CA PRO A 38 -6.87 15.65 -12.31
C PRO A 38 -7.04 14.36 -13.14
N GLY A 39 -6.03 13.50 -13.19
CA GLY A 39 -6.07 12.17 -13.80
C GLY A 39 -6.44 11.04 -12.83
N TYR A 40 -6.98 11.37 -11.64
CA TYR A 40 -7.34 10.38 -10.63
C TYR A 40 -8.24 9.27 -11.15
N ASP A 41 -7.82 8.02 -10.93
CA ASP A 41 -8.59 6.83 -11.23
C ASP A 41 -8.82 5.99 -9.97
N GLY A 42 -10.03 6.13 -9.41
CA GLY A 42 -10.43 5.41 -8.20
C GLY A 42 -10.56 3.90 -8.39
N VAL A 43 -10.82 3.42 -9.60
CA VAL A 43 -10.90 1.98 -9.90
C VAL A 43 -9.52 1.36 -9.82
N LYS A 44 -8.51 2.02 -10.40
CA LYS A 44 -7.11 1.59 -10.31
C LYS A 44 -6.58 1.60 -8.88
N LEU A 45 -6.96 2.60 -8.08
CA LEU A 45 -6.61 2.65 -6.66
C LEU A 45 -7.30 1.53 -5.88
N GLN A 46 -8.57 1.23 -6.16
CA GLN A 46 -9.28 0.14 -5.51
C GLN A 46 -8.67 -1.22 -5.84
N SER A 47 -8.36 -1.49 -7.11
CA SER A 47 -7.64 -2.72 -7.52
C SER A 47 -6.33 -2.89 -6.76
N LEU A 48 -5.56 -1.80 -6.59
CA LEU A 48 -4.32 -1.85 -5.82
C LEU A 48 -4.57 -2.13 -4.34
N ARG A 49 -5.60 -1.53 -3.73
CA ARG A 49 -5.98 -1.81 -2.34
C ARG A 49 -6.35 -3.27 -2.14
N ASP A 50 -7.06 -3.87 -3.09
CA ASP A 50 -7.44 -5.28 -3.02
C ASP A 50 -6.19 -6.18 -3.10
N ALA A 51 -5.24 -5.86 -4.00
CA ALA A 51 -3.95 -6.55 -4.05
C ALA A 51 -3.16 -6.42 -2.74
N CYS A 52 -3.10 -5.23 -2.15
CA CYS A 52 -2.43 -5.00 -0.86
C CYS A 52 -3.11 -5.78 0.28
N LYS A 53 -4.44 -5.79 0.31
CA LYS A 53 -5.23 -6.51 1.31
C LYS A 53 -4.98 -8.02 1.22
N ASN A 54 -5.00 -8.57 0.00
CA ASN A 54 -4.70 -9.98 -0.24
C ASN A 54 -3.28 -10.33 0.18
N TYR A 55 -2.32 -9.44 -0.09
CA TYR A 55 -0.93 -9.63 0.34
C TYR A 55 -0.80 -9.69 1.87
N VAL A 56 -1.41 -8.75 2.59
CA VAL A 56 -1.39 -8.74 4.07
C VAL A 56 -2.06 -10.00 4.63
N ALA A 57 -3.20 -10.40 4.08
CA ALA A 57 -3.89 -11.63 4.49
C ALA A 57 -3.03 -12.88 4.27
N ALA A 58 -2.31 -12.97 3.15
CA ALA A 58 -1.40 -14.07 2.85
C ALA A 58 -0.15 -14.11 3.73
N HIS A 59 0.27 -12.96 4.28
CA HIS A 59 1.44 -12.84 5.16
C HIS A 59 1.04 -12.55 6.61
N HIS A 60 -0.12 -13.05 7.03
CA HIS A 60 -0.65 -12.87 8.38
C HIS A 60 0.39 -13.32 9.43
N GLY A 61 0.68 -12.45 10.41
CA GLY A 61 1.70 -12.65 11.44
C GLY A 61 3.11 -12.13 11.08
N GLN A 62 3.34 -11.73 9.83
CA GLN A 62 4.57 -11.04 9.40
C GLN A 62 4.32 -9.59 9.02
N ILE A 63 3.17 -9.30 8.41
CA ILE A 63 2.74 -7.94 8.08
C ILE A 63 1.38 -7.68 8.73
N ASP A 64 1.29 -6.60 9.50
CA ASP A 64 0.09 -6.21 10.22
C ASP A 64 -0.87 -5.42 9.32
N ARG A 65 -0.34 -4.52 8.50
CA ARG A 65 -1.14 -3.63 7.64
C ARG A 65 -0.36 -3.12 6.44
N TYR A 66 -1.07 -2.45 5.53
CA TYR A 66 -0.48 -1.78 4.38
C TYR A 66 -0.74 -0.27 4.41
N SER A 67 0.09 0.48 3.70
CA SER A 67 -0.07 1.91 3.44
C SER A 67 0.23 2.17 1.97
N ILE A 68 -0.62 2.92 1.30
CA ILE A 68 -0.40 3.35 -0.10
C ILE A 68 -0.02 4.82 -0.07
N ARG A 69 1.05 5.18 -0.78
CA ARG A 69 1.55 6.55 -0.88
C ARG A 69 1.76 6.91 -2.34
N SER A 70 1.22 8.05 -2.74
CA SER A 70 1.51 8.69 -4.02
C SER A 70 2.37 9.92 -3.73
N TRP A 71 3.65 9.86 -4.10
CA TRP A 71 4.61 10.95 -3.91
C TRP A 71 4.60 11.89 -5.11
N ASN A 72 4.76 13.18 -4.85
CA ASN A 72 5.09 14.23 -5.82
C ASN A 72 6.59 14.49 -5.82
#